data_AF-A0AAV4MCG5-F1
#
_entry.id   AF-A0AAV4MCG5-F1
#
_cell.length_a   1.000
_cell.length_b   1.000
_cell.length_c   1.000
_cell.angle_alpha   90.00
_cell.angle_beta   90.00
_cell.angle_gamma   90.00
#
_symmetry.space_group_name_H-M   'P 1'
#
loop_
_entity.id
_entity.type
_entity.pdbx_description
1 polymer ?
#
loop_
_entity_poly.entity_id
_entity_poly.type
_entity_poly.pdbx_seq_one_letter_code
_entity_poly.pdbx_strand_id
1 'polypeptide(L)'
;MTDRGCYLQRETDLLRSVRSLGLTDIGDKSLFNPPPPIWIATKGENHSTRHATKEANELKNSYKKMIPYDYNRVVMEAQTGVPDSDYINASCIDGILKPNAYIAAQGPNEHTIGDFWRAVWEQNSHVIVMLTKVFDFIRVMCDRYWPIDVDHPETYGDIEGDSPLRDHARQLQHTHHATEKSKMFS
;
A
#
# COMPACT_ATOMS: atom_id res chain seq x y z
N MET A 1 26.42 12.49 -6.94
CA MET A 1 25.85 12.06 -8.23
C MET A 1 25.47 10.60 -8.08
N THR A 2 24.26 10.33 -7.62
CA THR A 2 23.79 8.98 -7.30
C THR A 2 22.89 8.46 -8.43
N ASP A 3 23.16 7.21 -8.75
CA ASP A 3 22.94 6.51 -9.99
C ASP A 3 21.46 6.15 -10.22
N ARG A 4 20.83 6.75 -11.24
CA ARG A 4 19.45 6.47 -11.67
C ARG A 4 19.35 5.16 -12.49
N GLY A 5 20.47 4.48 -12.79
CA GLY A 5 20.49 3.29 -13.65
C GLY A 5 20.00 2.00 -12.98
N CYS A 6 20.07 1.90 -11.65
CA CYS A 6 19.82 0.63 -10.95
C CYS A 6 18.31 0.29 -10.79
N TYR A 7 17.42 1.29 -10.88
CA TYR A 7 15.98 1.08 -10.76
C TYR A 7 15.34 0.52 -12.04
N LEU A 8 15.76 0.99 -13.22
CA LEU A 8 15.23 0.55 -14.51
C LEU A 8 15.65 -0.88 -14.86
N GLN A 9 16.81 -1.34 -14.38
CA GLN A 9 17.28 -2.69 -14.65
C GLN A 9 16.41 -3.76 -13.93
N ARG A 10 15.95 -3.47 -12.71
CA ARG A 10 15.09 -4.38 -11.93
C ARG A 10 13.68 -4.52 -12.49
N GLU A 11 13.18 -3.48 -13.15
CA GLU A 11 11.86 -3.48 -13.79
C GLU A 11 11.82 -4.42 -15.00
N THR A 12 12.93 -4.51 -15.75
CA THR A 12 13.04 -5.45 -16.88
C THR A 12 13.14 -6.92 -16.47
N ASP A 13 13.62 -7.20 -15.26
CA ASP A 13 13.77 -8.58 -14.77
C ASP A 13 12.44 -9.14 -14.21
N LEU A 14 11.60 -8.28 -13.62
CA LEU A 14 10.24 -8.63 -13.20
C LEU A 14 9.33 -8.96 -14.39
N LEU A 15 9.41 -8.18 -15.47
CA LEU A 15 8.62 -8.41 -16.69
C LEU A 15 9.04 -9.69 -17.45
N ARG A 16 10.30 -10.13 -17.32
CA ARG A 16 10.75 -11.42 -17.86
C ARG A 16 10.25 -12.62 -17.07
N SER A 17 10.11 -12.49 -15.75
CA SER A 17 9.62 -13.57 -14.89
C SER A 17 8.13 -13.89 -15.16
N VAL A 18 7.31 -12.86 -15.42
CA VAL A 18 5.88 -13.01 -15.75
C VAL A 18 5.66 -13.74 -17.09
N ARG A 19 6.61 -13.65 -18.04
CA ARG A 19 6.55 -14.40 -19.31
C ARG A 19 6.76 -15.90 -19.16
N SER A 20 7.30 -16.38 -18.05
CA SER A 20 7.52 -17.83 -17.81
C SER A 20 6.26 -18.59 -17.37
N LEU A 21 5.15 -17.88 -17.09
CA LEU A 21 3.88 -18.45 -16.60
C LEU A 21 2.88 -18.82 -17.71
N GLY A 22 3.30 -18.89 -18.97
CA GLY A 22 2.53 -19.56 -20.03
C GLY A 22 1.25 -18.86 -20.51
N LEU A 23 1.07 -17.56 -20.24
CA LEU A 23 0.00 -16.78 -20.87
C LEU A 23 0.37 -16.48 -22.33
N THR A 24 -0.15 -17.30 -23.24
CA THR A 24 0.01 -17.12 -24.69
C THR A 24 -0.99 -16.09 -25.23
N ASP A 25 -0.43 -15.18 -26.01
CA ASP A 25 -0.98 -14.37 -27.11
C ASP A 25 -2.47 -14.55 -27.42
N ILE A 26 -3.27 -13.50 -27.18
CA ILE A 26 -4.50 -13.24 -27.96
C ILE A 26 -4.16 -12.11 -28.91
N GLY A 27 -3.79 -12.48 -30.13
CA GLY A 27 -3.60 -11.56 -31.24
C GLY A 27 -4.95 -11.14 -31.82
N ASP A 28 -5.19 -9.83 -31.82
CA ASP A 28 -5.86 -9.16 -32.95
C ASP A 28 -5.25 -7.76 -33.12
N LYS A 29 -4.46 -7.60 -34.18
CA LYS A 29 -3.77 -6.34 -34.53
C LYS A 29 -4.69 -5.34 -35.24
N SER A 30 -5.99 -5.62 -35.36
CA SER A 30 -6.95 -4.75 -36.06
C SER A 30 -7.65 -3.70 -35.18
N LEU A 31 -7.40 -3.68 -33.87
CA LEU A 31 -8.01 -2.70 -32.94
C LEU A 31 -7.14 -1.44 -32.67
N PHE A 32 -6.01 -1.27 -33.34
CA PHE A 32 -5.15 -0.09 -33.21
C PHE A 32 -5.70 1.11 -34.01
N ASN A 33 -6.87 1.60 -33.64
CA ASN A 33 -7.15 3.02 -33.81
C ASN A 33 -6.50 3.72 -32.60
N PRO A 34 -5.51 4.60 -32.78
CA PRO A 34 -4.97 5.34 -31.65
C PRO A 34 -6.14 6.11 -31.01
N PRO A 35 -6.35 6.00 -29.68
CA PRO A 35 -7.37 6.80 -29.04
C PRO A 35 -7.09 8.27 -29.36
N PRO A 36 -8.14 9.09 -29.63
CA PRO A 36 -7.94 10.53 -29.79
C PRO A 36 -7.19 11.04 -28.55
N PRO A 37 -6.34 12.06 -28.70
CA PRO A 37 -5.53 12.57 -27.60
C PRO A 37 -6.46 12.78 -26.42
N ILE A 38 -6.25 11.99 -25.37
CA ILE A 38 -6.93 12.19 -24.11
C ILE A 38 -6.48 13.60 -23.73
N TRP A 39 -7.37 14.58 -23.94
CA TRP A 39 -7.37 15.76 -23.12
C TRP A 39 -7.47 15.21 -21.71
N ILE A 40 -6.33 15.00 -21.06
CA ILE A 40 -6.29 14.99 -19.61
C ILE A 40 -6.65 16.43 -19.32
N ALA A 41 -7.97 16.69 -19.26
CA ALA A 41 -8.50 17.74 -18.47
C ALA A 41 -7.95 17.44 -17.08
N THR A 42 -6.77 17.98 -16.79
CA THR A 42 -6.33 18.22 -15.44
C THR A 42 -7.41 19.12 -14.89
N LYS A 43 -8.48 18.50 -14.35
CA LYS A 43 -9.26 19.09 -13.28
C LYS A 43 -8.19 19.73 -12.40
N GLY A 44 -8.29 21.04 -12.15
CA GLY A 44 -7.39 21.73 -11.25
C GLY A 44 -7.56 21.10 -9.86
N GLU A 45 -6.90 19.98 -9.63
CA GLU A 45 -6.93 19.27 -8.37
C GLU A 45 -5.99 20.05 -7.46
N ASN A 46 -6.60 20.72 -6.50
CA ASN A 46 -5.84 21.40 -5.47
C ASN A 46 -4.95 20.35 -4.80
N HIS A 47 -3.62 20.46 -5.01
CA HIS A 47 -2.57 19.67 -4.36
C HIS A 47 -2.41 20.05 -2.88
N SER A 48 -3.54 20.19 -2.19
CA SER A 48 -3.66 20.51 -0.79
C SER A 48 -3.31 19.28 0.05
N THR A 49 -2.68 19.50 1.21
CA THR A 49 -2.25 18.43 2.13
C THR A 49 -2.69 18.72 3.57
N ARG A 50 -3.81 19.44 3.74
CA ARG A 50 -4.27 20.03 5.00
C ARG A 50 -4.43 19.00 6.11
N HIS A 51 -4.90 17.79 5.80
CA HIS A 51 -5.08 16.73 6.81
C HIS A 51 -3.72 16.18 7.25
N ALA A 52 -2.84 15.93 6.29
CA ALA A 52 -1.52 15.37 6.57
C ALA A 52 -0.61 16.32 7.37
N THR A 53 -0.85 17.63 7.26
CA THR A 53 -0.08 18.67 7.97
C THR A 53 -0.66 19.05 9.34
N LYS A 54 -1.71 18.37 9.84
CA LYS A 54 -2.21 18.61 11.20
C LYS A 54 -1.21 18.10 12.23
N GLU A 55 -1.10 18.81 13.36
CA GLU A 55 -0.20 18.45 14.46
C GLU A 55 -0.44 17.03 14.96
N ALA A 56 -1.71 16.63 15.11
CA ALA A 56 -2.11 15.27 15.51
C ALA A 56 -1.65 14.16 14.54
N ASN A 57 -1.33 14.52 13.29
CA ASN A 57 -0.93 13.58 12.24
C ASN A 57 0.57 13.59 11.96
N GLU A 58 1.36 14.45 12.62
CA GLU A 58 2.81 14.53 12.37
C GLU A 58 3.53 13.21 12.62
N LEU A 59 3.22 12.54 13.73
CA LEU A 59 3.82 11.25 14.11
C LEU A 59 3.36 10.09 13.21
N LYS A 60 2.23 10.27 12.51
CA LYS A 60 1.72 9.29 11.56
C LYS A 60 2.45 9.33 10.21
N ASN A 61 3.34 10.31 10.00
CA ASN A 61 4.11 10.47 8.77
C ASN A 61 5.58 10.07 8.96
N SER A 62 6.02 8.97 8.34
CA SER A 62 7.44 8.55 8.38
C SER A 62 8.38 9.55 7.69
N TYR A 63 7.86 10.33 6.73
CA TYR A 63 8.59 11.37 6.02
C TYR A 63 7.72 12.61 5.83
N LYS A 64 8.09 13.73 6.47
CA LYS A 64 7.34 15.02 6.38
C LYS A 64 7.16 15.56 4.96
N LYS A 65 8.01 15.15 4.02
CA LYS A 65 7.95 15.56 2.60
C LYS A 65 7.15 14.61 1.70
N MET A 66 6.80 13.42 2.20
CA MET A 66 6.04 12.42 1.44
C MET A 66 4.73 12.18 2.17
N ILE A 67 3.74 13.02 1.85
CA ILE A 67 2.43 13.03 2.48
C ILE A 67 1.34 12.98 1.41
N PRO A 68 0.16 12.40 1.70
CA PRO A 68 -0.90 12.25 0.72
C PRO A 68 -1.58 13.59 0.44
N TYR A 69 -2.12 13.74 -0.77
CA TYR A 69 -2.98 14.87 -1.09
C TYR A 69 -4.39 14.68 -0.53
N ASP A 70 -5.06 15.78 -0.19
CA ASP A 70 -6.40 15.75 0.39
C ASP A 70 -7.44 15.12 -0.55
N TYR A 71 -7.26 15.24 -1.87
CA TYR A 71 -8.24 14.78 -2.86
C TYR A 71 -8.22 13.25 -3.08
N ASN A 72 -7.10 12.59 -2.78
CA ASN A 72 -6.95 11.15 -3.01
C ASN A 72 -6.43 10.39 -1.78
N ARG A 73 -6.35 11.00 -0.60
CA ARG A 73 -5.99 10.28 0.62
C ARG A 73 -7.01 9.18 0.92
N VAL A 74 -6.57 8.12 1.58
CA VAL A 74 -7.48 7.19 2.24
C VAL A 74 -8.11 7.90 3.45
N VAL A 75 -9.42 7.78 3.58
CA VAL A 75 -10.19 8.32 4.71
C VAL A 75 -10.77 7.14 5.47
N MET A 76 -10.40 7.00 6.74
CA MET A 76 -10.93 5.95 7.63
C MET A 76 -12.15 6.46 8.41
N GLU A 77 -12.92 5.55 9.00
CA GLU A 77 -13.96 5.92 9.95
C GLU A 77 -13.35 6.61 11.18
N ALA A 78 -13.87 7.80 11.51
CA ALA A 78 -13.40 8.55 12.66
C ALA A 78 -13.81 7.85 13.97
N GLN A 79 -12.84 7.59 14.83
CA GLN A 79 -13.06 7.02 16.15
C GLN A 79 -13.53 8.09 17.13
N THR A 80 -14.56 7.76 17.92
CA THR A 80 -15.12 8.67 18.92
C THR A 80 -14.08 8.99 19.99
N GLY A 81 -13.82 10.28 20.21
CA GLY A 81 -12.86 10.74 21.23
C GLY A 81 -11.40 10.75 20.80
N VAL A 82 -11.07 10.31 19.57
CA VAL A 82 -9.70 10.34 19.03
C VAL A 82 -9.62 11.36 17.88
N PRO A 83 -9.00 12.54 18.09
CA PRO A 83 -8.82 13.54 17.04
C PRO A 83 -8.05 12.98 15.85
N ASP A 84 -8.49 13.34 14.63
CA ASP A 84 -7.81 12.98 13.37
C ASP A 84 -7.51 11.47 13.21
N SER A 85 -8.38 10.64 13.79
CA SER A 85 -8.37 9.18 13.63
C SER A 85 -8.76 8.72 12.22
N ASP A 86 -9.30 9.61 11.37
CA ASP A 86 -9.61 9.34 9.97
C ASP A 86 -8.38 9.35 9.05
N TYR A 87 -7.19 9.66 9.60
CA TYR A 87 -5.97 9.86 8.84
C TYR A 87 -5.01 8.66 8.89
N ILE A 88 -4.58 8.24 7.70
CA ILE A 88 -3.39 7.42 7.46
C ILE A 88 -2.62 8.00 6.27
N ASN A 89 -1.29 7.90 6.26
CA ASN A 89 -0.48 8.29 5.12
C ASN A 89 -0.60 7.24 3.99
N ALA A 90 -1.69 7.34 3.24
CA ALA A 90 -1.97 6.53 2.07
C ALA A 90 -2.82 7.31 1.06
N SER A 91 -2.66 7.00 -0.22
CA SER A 91 -3.41 7.57 -1.34
C SER A 91 -4.00 6.48 -2.23
N CYS A 92 -5.24 6.68 -2.66
CA CYS A 92 -5.86 5.89 -3.72
C CYS A 92 -5.24 6.25 -5.08
N ILE A 93 -5.00 5.22 -5.89
CA ILE A 93 -4.40 5.32 -7.21
C ILE A 93 -5.28 4.56 -8.20
N ASP A 94 -5.54 5.20 -9.33
CA ASP A 94 -6.28 4.59 -10.44
C ASP A 94 -5.47 3.47 -11.10
N GLY A 95 -6.14 2.37 -11.39
CA GLY A 95 -5.63 1.36 -12.29
C GLY A 95 -6.02 1.68 -13.73
N ILE A 96 -5.45 0.93 -14.67
CA ILE A 96 -5.73 1.09 -16.10
C ILE A 96 -7.23 0.94 -16.42
N LEU A 97 -7.92 0.05 -15.69
CA LEU A 97 -9.31 -0.31 -15.97
C LEU A 97 -10.30 0.10 -14.86
N LYS A 98 -9.82 0.56 -13.70
CA LYS A 98 -10.65 0.82 -12.53
C LYS A 98 -10.09 2.01 -11.74
N PRO A 99 -10.89 3.05 -11.47
CA PRO A 99 -10.47 4.12 -10.57
C PRO A 99 -10.32 3.59 -9.14
N ASN A 100 -9.38 4.15 -8.37
CA ASN A 100 -9.02 3.70 -7.02
C ASN A 100 -8.78 2.18 -6.94
N ALA A 101 -8.08 1.62 -7.92
CA ALA A 101 -7.77 0.19 -7.95
C ALA A 101 -6.70 -0.21 -6.92
N TYR A 102 -5.83 0.74 -6.57
CA TYR A 102 -4.70 0.51 -5.68
C TYR A 102 -4.67 1.54 -4.57
N ILE A 103 -4.08 1.16 -3.44
CA ILE A 103 -3.74 2.06 -2.35
C ILE A 103 -2.22 2.05 -2.22
N ALA A 104 -1.59 3.20 -2.42
CA ALA A 104 -0.19 3.40 -2.06
C ALA A 104 -0.12 3.95 -0.64
N ALA A 105 0.48 3.21 0.27
CA ALA A 105 0.66 3.59 1.66
C ALA A 105 2.15 3.68 2.00
N GLN A 106 2.50 4.50 2.99
CA GLN A 106 3.81 4.39 3.63
C GLN A 106 3.97 3.02 4.30
N GLY A 107 5.21 2.59 4.50
CA GLY A 107 5.48 1.49 5.43
C GLY A 107 5.00 1.88 6.84
N PRO A 108 4.22 1.02 7.53
CA PRO A 108 3.79 1.30 8.89
C PRO A 108 4.95 1.66 9.79
N ASN A 109 4.72 2.63 10.68
CA ASN A 109 5.62 2.98 11.77
C ASN A 109 5.00 2.58 13.11
N GLU A 110 5.76 2.67 14.20
CA GLU A 110 5.33 2.31 15.56
C GLU A 110 3.99 2.91 15.99
N HIS A 111 3.62 4.09 15.46
CA HIS A 111 2.37 4.77 15.79
C HIS A 111 1.20 4.41 14.85
N THR A 112 1.46 3.75 13.73
CA THR A 112 0.48 3.56 12.64
C THR A 112 0.20 2.10 12.29
N ILE A 113 0.77 1.12 13.01
CA ILE A 113 0.48 -0.30 12.75
C ILE A 113 -1.01 -0.61 12.91
N GLY A 114 -1.65 -0.07 13.95
CA GLY A 114 -3.10 -0.21 14.17
C GLY A 114 -3.92 0.47 13.07
N ASP A 115 -3.58 1.72 12.74
CA ASP A 115 -4.21 2.49 11.65
C ASP A 115 -4.07 1.76 10.30
N PHE A 116 -2.93 1.12 10.05
CA PHE A 116 -2.68 0.34 8.83
C PHE A 116 -3.62 -0.85 8.71
N TRP A 117 -3.76 -1.65 9.77
CA TRP A 117 -4.69 -2.79 9.75
C TRP A 117 -6.14 -2.35 9.68
N ARG A 118 -6.50 -1.25 10.36
CA ARG A 118 -7.83 -0.64 10.23
C ARG A 118 -8.11 -0.23 8.78
N ALA A 119 -7.16 0.43 8.12
CA ALA A 119 -7.29 0.81 6.72
C ALA A 119 -7.43 -0.41 5.79
N VAL A 120 -6.62 -1.45 5.98
CA VAL A 120 -6.71 -2.70 5.19
C VAL A 120 -8.11 -3.32 5.31
N TRP A 121 -8.67 -3.32 6.51
CA TRP A 121 -10.01 -3.85 6.78
C TRP A 121 -11.12 -2.99 6.19
N GLU A 122 -11.15 -1.69 6.51
CA GLU A 122 -12.20 -0.76 6.04
C GLU A 122 -12.22 -0.64 4.52
N GLN A 123 -11.05 -0.74 3.87
CA GLN A 123 -10.93 -0.71 2.41
C GLN A 123 -11.16 -2.08 1.75
N ASN A 124 -11.52 -3.10 2.53
CA ASN A 124 -11.72 -4.49 2.08
C ASN A 124 -10.57 -4.98 1.19
N SER A 125 -9.33 -4.73 1.63
CA SER A 125 -8.13 -5.12 0.90
C SER A 125 -7.77 -6.58 1.18
N HIS A 126 -7.53 -7.35 0.11
CA HIS A 126 -7.23 -8.78 0.18
C HIS A 126 -5.75 -9.11 -0.11
N VAL A 127 -4.97 -8.14 -0.58
CA VAL A 127 -3.56 -8.35 -0.96
C VAL A 127 -2.75 -7.16 -0.48
N ILE A 128 -1.67 -7.43 0.24
CA ILE A 128 -0.68 -6.44 0.65
C ILE A 128 0.61 -6.75 -0.09
N VAL A 129 1.15 -5.77 -0.81
CA VAL A 129 2.43 -5.89 -1.53
C VAL A 129 3.46 -4.99 -0.87
N MET A 130 4.39 -5.60 -0.13
CA MET A 130 5.51 -4.87 0.48
C MET A 130 6.70 -4.80 -0.49
N LEU A 131 7.12 -3.57 -0.82
CA LEU A 131 8.20 -3.30 -1.78
C LEU A 131 9.54 -2.95 -1.10
N THR A 132 9.58 -2.88 0.23
CA THR A 132 10.77 -2.54 1.02
C THR A 132 11.14 -3.65 2.00
N LYS A 133 12.40 -3.68 2.44
CA LYS A 133 12.80 -4.40 3.65
C LYS A 133 12.37 -3.61 4.89
N VAL A 134 12.28 -4.29 6.03
CA VAL A 134 12.05 -3.66 7.36
C VAL A 134 13.20 -2.70 7.70
N PHE A 135 14.45 -3.10 7.40
CA PHE A 135 15.65 -2.31 7.60
C PHE A 135 16.43 -2.12 6.30
N ASP A 136 16.98 -0.92 6.12
CA ASP A 136 18.01 -0.63 5.12
C ASP A 136 19.25 -0.07 5.83
N PHE A 137 20.31 -0.87 5.89
CA PHE A 137 21.49 -0.64 6.74
C PHE A 137 21.13 -0.37 8.20
N ILE A 138 21.28 0.87 8.66
CA ILE A 138 21.01 1.31 10.04
C ILE A 138 19.62 1.94 10.21
N ARG A 139 18.88 2.10 9.10
CA ARG A 139 17.62 2.84 9.09
C ARG A 139 16.43 1.89 9.09
N VAL A 140 15.50 2.12 10.00
CA VAL A 140 14.17 1.49 9.96
C VAL A 140 13.38 2.11 8.81
N MET A 141 12.96 1.27 7.87
CA MET A 141 12.18 1.67 6.69
C MET A 141 10.69 1.39 6.88
N CYS A 142 10.37 0.32 7.61
CA CYS A 142 9.02 -0.12 7.91
C CYS A 142 9.05 -0.95 9.19
N ASP A 143 8.19 -0.67 10.14
CA ASP A 143 7.99 -1.54 11.29
C ASP A 143 7.29 -2.83 10.86
N ARG A 144 7.62 -3.94 11.53
CA ARG A 144 7.01 -5.24 11.24
C ARG A 144 5.56 -5.20 11.72
N TYR A 145 4.63 -5.32 10.79
CA TYR A 145 3.18 -5.29 11.03
C TYR A 145 2.52 -6.67 10.92
N TRP A 146 3.32 -7.75 10.89
CA TRP A 146 2.86 -9.13 10.80
C TRP A 146 3.53 -9.98 11.89
N PRO A 147 2.86 -11.03 12.41
CA PRO A 147 3.42 -11.90 13.44
C PRO A 147 4.63 -12.69 12.91
N ILE A 148 5.60 -13.01 13.79
CA ILE A 148 6.74 -13.87 13.44
C ILE A 148 6.24 -15.29 13.21
N ASP A 149 5.40 -15.75 14.12
CA ASP A 149 4.87 -17.10 14.14
C ASP A 149 3.39 -17.07 13.84
N VAL A 150 2.99 -17.81 12.82
CA VAL A 150 1.58 -17.93 12.40
C VAL A 150 0.72 -18.55 13.50
N ASP A 151 1.33 -19.39 14.35
CA ASP A 151 0.68 -20.04 15.49
C ASP A 151 0.51 -19.09 16.70
N HIS A 152 1.19 -17.93 16.69
CA HIS A 152 1.15 -16.92 17.74
C HIS A 152 0.66 -15.58 17.17
N PRO A 153 -0.66 -15.42 16.93
CA PRO A 153 -1.20 -14.19 16.36
C PRO A 153 -0.97 -12.99 17.29
N GLU A 154 -0.34 -11.95 16.77
CA GLU A 154 -0.17 -10.65 17.44
C GLU A 154 -1.41 -9.77 17.23
N THR A 155 -1.78 -8.95 18.22
CA THR A 155 -2.89 -7.99 18.12
C THR A 155 -2.32 -6.58 17.97
N TYR A 156 -2.82 -5.82 16.99
CA TYR A 156 -2.34 -4.47 16.68
C TYR A 156 -3.44 -3.43 16.93
N GLY A 157 -3.33 -2.70 18.05
CA GLY A 157 -4.34 -1.72 18.50
C GLY A 157 -5.55 -2.36 19.19
N ASP A 158 -6.59 -1.55 19.45
CA ASP A 158 -7.85 -1.98 20.07
C ASP A 158 -8.76 -2.69 19.06
N ILE A 159 -8.28 -3.82 18.54
CA ILE A 159 -9.12 -4.75 17.79
C ILE A 159 -9.84 -5.59 18.84
N GLU A 160 -11.03 -5.14 19.28
CA GLU A 160 -11.83 -5.85 20.29
C GLU A 160 -12.05 -7.32 19.91
N GLY A 161 -11.96 -8.19 20.93
CA GLY A 161 -11.62 -9.61 20.85
C GLY A 161 -12.58 -10.57 20.14
N ASP A 162 -13.59 -10.06 19.44
CA ASP A 162 -14.58 -10.84 18.67
C ASP A 162 -14.91 -10.20 17.30
N SER A 163 -14.09 -9.24 16.87
CA SER A 163 -14.34 -8.51 15.63
C SER A 163 -13.91 -9.32 14.39
N PRO A 164 -14.73 -9.34 13.30
CA PRO A 164 -14.38 -9.96 12.01
C PRO A 164 -13.02 -9.51 11.42
N LEU A 165 -12.51 -8.36 11.88
CA LEU A 165 -11.14 -7.86 11.71
C LEU A 165 -10.06 -8.93 11.97
N ARG A 166 -10.27 -9.76 12.99
CA ARG A 166 -9.30 -10.74 13.49
C ARG A 166 -9.15 -11.93 12.55
N ASP A 167 -10.24 -12.38 11.93
CA ASP A 167 -10.25 -13.54 11.03
C ASP A 167 -9.64 -13.20 9.66
N HIS A 168 -9.87 -11.99 9.17
CA HIS A 168 -9.30 -11.54 7.89
C HIS A 168 -7.82 -11.18 8.02
N ALA A 169 -7.41 -10.59 9.15
CA ALA A 169 -5.99 -10.43 9.45
C ALA A 169 -5.28 -11.80 9.48
N ARG A 170 -5.88 -12.82 10.10
CA ARG A 170 -5.36 -14.21 10.05
C ARG A 170 -5.28 -14.73 8.62
N GLN A 171 -6.31 -14.54 7.80
CA GLN A 171 -6.34 -15.03 6.42
C GLN A 171 -5.27 -14.37 5.53
N LEU A 172 -5.02 -13.08 5.71
CA LEU A 172 -3.95 -12.36 5.03
C LEU A 172 -2.56 -12.77 5.53
N GLN A 173 -2.41 -13.01 6.83
CA GLN A 173 -1.15 -13.50 7.42
C GLN A 173 -0.74 -14.87 6.86
N HIS A 174 -1.69 -15.79 6.68
CA HIS A 174 -1.43 -17.08 6.03
C HIS A 174 -0.93 -16.92 4.58
N THR A 175 -1.47 -15.93 3.85
CA THR A 175 -1.11 -15.65 2.45
C THR A 175 0.29 -15.01 2.34
N HIS A 176 0.68 -14.16 3.30
CA HIS A 176 2.01 -13.57 3.37
C HIS A 176 3.11 -14.61 3.61
N HIS A 177 2.90 -15.55 4.56
CA HIS A 177 3.88 -16.61 4.86
C HIS A 177 4.16 -17.52 3.66
N ALA A 178 3.14 -17.84 2.87
CA ALA A 178 3.30 -18.58 1.62
C ALA A 178 4.20 -17.84 0.61
N THR A 179 4.13 -16.51 0.60
CA THR A 179 4.86 -15.66 -0.34
C THR A 179 6.30 -15.39 0.11
N GLU A 180 6.57 -15.22 1.42
CA GLU A 180 7.94 -15.08 1.94
C GLU A 180 8.74 -16.38 1.87
N LYS A 181 8.12 -17.53 2.16
CA LYS A 181 8.77 -18.84 1.93
C LYS A 181 9.21 -18.99 0.49
N SER A 182 8.40 -18.57 -0.47
CA SER A 182 8.77 -18.65 -1.89
C SER A 182 9.92 -17.71 -2.29
N LYS A 183 10.16 -16.61 -1.55
CA LYS A 183 11.29 -15.68 -1.78
C LYS A 183 12.57 -16.06 -1.03
N MET A 184 12.47 -16.87 0.02
CA MET A 184 13.65 -17.38 0.74
C MET A 184 14.31 -18.59 0.06
N PHE A 185 13.62 -19.21 -0.90
CA PHE A 185 14.08 -20.36 -1.70
C PHE A 185 14.34 -20.04 -3.19
N SER A 186 14.39 -18.76 -3.57
CA SER A 186 14.79 -18.29 -4.92
C SER A 186 15.92 -17.28 -4.82
#